data_AF-A0AAV6WEW4-F1
#
_entry.id   AF-A0AAV6WEW4-F1
#
_cell.length_a   1.000
_cell.length_b   1.000
_cell.length_c   1.000
_cell.angle_alpha   90.00
_cell.angle_beta   90.00
_cell.angle_gamma   90.00
#
_symmetry.space_group_name_H-M   'P 1'
#
loop_
_entity.id
_entity.type
_entity.pdbx_description
1 polymer ?
#
loop_
_entity_poly.entity_id
_entity_poly.type
_entity_poly.pdbx_seq_one_letter_code
_entity_poly.pdbx_strand_id
1 'polypeptide(L)'
;MTLEIAIPKGRNGVGVVIKEENNNSNNNNSSRIRNAYVTFLCGDGDYVKGVIGLAKGLRKVKAAFPLVVAVLPDVPVEHRRVLVEQGCLLRDIEPVSIPLITTGTGKETPFIRPYFALNYSKLRLWEFVEYNKMIYMDADIQVFENIDHLFDLPSGFFYGVVDCLCEMHGQPCPQKLRWPHELGREPPFYFNGGMFIFEPSLNTYNDLLRTLEVTTPTAFAEQDFLNMFFRDILKPIPPIYNLLVAMLWRHPQWVEMDKAKVVHYCVAGSKPWKYTGKEENMDRSDIKMLVKKWWDIYSDESLDFYISNDGHINNNVSDGVGVAERHSKLGKKTISGAEPLVQYISASSAA
;
A
#
# COMPACT_ATOMS: atom_id res chain seq x y z
N MET A 1 -12.95 -26.15 8.64
CA MET A 1 -11.67 -25.46 8.89
C MET A 1 -11.70 -25.07 10.34
N THR A 2 -10.98 -25.78 11.19
CA THR A 2 -11.00 -25.58 12.64
C THR A 2 -9.75 -24.78 12.99
N LEU A 3 -9.94 -23.58 13.53
CA LEU A 3 -8.85 -22.76 14.05
C LEU A 3 -8.55 -23.23 15.46
N GLU A 4 -7.49 -24.01 15.66
CA GLU A 4 -6.98 -24.25 17.01
C GLU A 4 -5.97 -23.16 17.39
N ILE A 5 -6.30 -22.41 18.45
CA ILE A 5 -5.43 -21.42 19.07
C ILE A 5 -4.46 -22.17 19.98
N ALA A 6 -3.23 -22.40 19.51
CA ALA A 6 -2.16 -22.84 20.39
C ALA A 6 -1.53 -21.60 21.06
N ILE A 7 -1.76 -21.43 22.37
CA ILE A 7 -1.04 -20.45 23.20
C ILE A 7 0.33 -21.05 23.55
N PRO A 8 1.46 -20.51 23.05
CA PRO A 8 2.77 -20.99 23.46
C PRO A 8 3.02 -20.53 24.90
N LYS A 9 3.26 -21.48 25.81
CA LYS A 9 3.84 -21.15 27.11
C LYS A 9 5.31 -20.75 26.90
N GLY A 10 5.56 -19.45 26.84
CA GLY A 10 6.91 -18.87 26.99
C GLY A 10 7.38 -17.99 25.84
N ARG A 11 7.67 -16.73 26.21
CA ARG A 11 8.21 -15.60 25.41
C ARG A 11 7.20 -14.89 24.49
N ASN A 12 7.09 -13.59 24.75
CA ASN A 12 6.09 -12.66 24.21
C ASN A 12 6.13 -12.56 22.69
N GLY A 13 5.15 -13.17 22.04
CA GLY A 13 4.82 -13.00 20.63
C GLY A 13 3.48 -13.66 20.36
N VAL A 14 2.43 -12.88 20.16
CA VAL A 14 1.13 -13.39 19.69
C VAL A 14 1.24 -13.49 18.17
N GLY A 15 1.67 -14.66 17.69
CA GLY A 15 1.63 -15.02 16.27
C GLY A 15 0.52 -16.04 16.05
N VAL A 16 -0.40 -15.75 15.13
CA VAL A 16 -1.37 -16.75 14.65
C VAL A 16 -0.62 -17.64 13.65
N VAL A 17 -0.26 -18.85 14.08
CA VAL A 17 0.30 -19.88 13.20
C VAL A 17 -0.84 -20.69 12.62
N ILE A 18 -1.02 -20.64 11.30
CA ILE A 18 -1.92 -21.55 10.60
C ILE A 18 -1.20 -22.91 10.51
N LYS A 19 -1.66 -23.91 11.25
CA LYS A 19 -1.28 -25.31 11.03
C LYS A 19 -2.35 -26.00 10.18
N GLU A 20 -1.94 -26.65 9.11
CA GLU A 20 -2.81 -27.57 8.35
C GLU A 20 -2.86 -28.92 9.06
N GLU A 21 -4.05 -29.37 9.45
CA GLU A 21 -4.27 -30.76 9.86
C GLU A 21 -4.31 -31.67 8.63
N ASN A 22 -3.41 -32.66 8.61
CA ASN A 22 -3.42 -33.76 7.66
C ASN A 22 -4.62 -34.67 7.94
N ASN A 23 -5.76 -34.39 7.31
CA ASN A 23 -6.81 -35.37 7.14
C ASN A 23 -6.70 -36.01 5.76
N ASN A 24 -6.32 -37.29 5.81
CA ASN A 24 -6.12 -38.18 4.69
C ASN A 24 -7.47 -38.42 4.00
N SER A 25 -7.73 -37.73 2.89
CA SER A 25 -8.83 -38.03 1.98
C SER A 25 -8.41 -37.63 0.56
N ASN A 26 -8.28 -38.63 -0.31
CA ASN A 26 -8.03 -38.46 -1.74
C ASN A 26 -9.00 -37.43 -2.34
N ASN A 27 -8.47 -36.27 -2.71
CA ASN A 27 -9.03 -35.43 -3.75
C ASN A 27 -7.88 -34.65 -4.40
N ASN A 28 -7.79 -34.76 -5.72
CA ASN A 28 -6.94 -33.93 -6.57
C ASN A 28 -7.28 -32.46 -6.35
N ASN A 29 -6.68 -31.83 -5.34
CA ASN A 29 -6.76 -30.39 -5.17
C ASN A 29 -5.68 -29.78 -6.06
N SER A 30 -6.13 -29.24 -7.20
CA SER A 30 -5.54 -28.03 -7.78
C SER A 30 -4.97 -27.19 -6.65
N SER A 31 -3.69 -26.81 -6.71
CA SER A 31 -3.15 -25.81 -5.78
C SER A 31 -4.17 -24.67 -5.74
N ARG A 32 -4.70 -24.36 -4.55
CA ARG A 32 -5.71 -23.31 -4.44
C ARG A 32 -5.05 -22.04 -4.95
N ILE A 33 -5.54 -21.54 -6.08
CA ILE A 33 -5.15 -20.25 -6.62
C ILE A 33 -5.43 -19.22 -5.52
N ARG A 34 -4.38 -18.66 -4.93
CA ARG A 34 -4.49 -17.61 -3.91
C ARG A 34 -4.09 -16.30 -4.55
N ASN A 35 -4.98 -15.33 -4.52
CA ASN A 35 -4.70 -13.95 -4.88
C ASN A 35 -4.85 -13.09 -3.64
N ALA A 36 -4.16 -11.95 -3.61
CA ALA A 36 -4.24 -11.01 -2.50
C ALA A 36 -3.95 -9.57 -2.95
N TYR A 37 -4.56 -8.64 -2.25
CA TYR A 37 -4.06 -7.27 -2.21
C TYR A 37 -2.84 -7.23 -1.30
N VAL A 38 -1.88 -6.37 -1.61
CA VAL A 38 -0.69 -6.22 -0.78
C VAL A 38 -0.27 -4.76 -0.67
N THR A 39 0.08 -4.35 0.54
CA THR A 39 0.66 -3.03 0.85
C THR A 39 1.95 -3.21 1.64
N PHE A 40 2.78 -2.19 1.64
CA PHE A 40 4.04 -2.15 2.38
C PHE A 40 3.96 -1.14 3.54
N LEU A 41 4.54 -1.47 4.69
CA LEU A 41 4.66 -0.58 5.84
C LEU A 41 6.04 -0.71 6.50
N CYS A 42 6.65 0.45 6.78
CA CYS A 42 7.91 0.56 7.53
C CYS A 42 7.85 1.74 8.51
N GLY A 43 8.72 1.71 9.51
CA GLY A 43 8.87 2.77 10.50
C GLY A 43 7.70 2.89 11.49
N ASP A 44 7.80 3.93 12.33
CA ASP A 44 6.87 4.25 13.42
C ASP A 44 5.93 5.43 13.10
N GLY A 45 5.89 5.84 11.82
CA GLY A 45 5.07 6.93 11.32
C GLY A 45 3.57 6.62 11.23
N ASP A 46 2.81 7.56 10.68
CA ASP A 46 1.35 7.50 10.69
C ASP A 46 0.72 6.80 9.48
N TYR A 47 1.54 6.24 8.59
CA TYR A 47 1.11 5.41 7.46
C TYR A 47 0.29 4.18 7.89
N VAL A 48 0.38 3.75 9.15
CA VAL A 48 -0.54 2.73 9.71
C VAL A 48 -2.00 3.15 9.54
N LYS A 49 -2.33 4.44 9.64
CA LYS A 49 -3.69 4.96 9.39
C LYS A 49 -4.11 4.76 7.94
N GLY A 50 -3.17 4.93 7.02
CA GLY A 50 -3.36 4.65 5.60
C GLY A 50 -3.73 3.19 5.35
N VAL A 51 -2.95 2.27 5.91
CA VAL A 51 -3.23 0.82 5.81
C VAL A 51 -4.60 0.46 6.40
N ILE A 52 -4.97 1.02 7.55
CA ILE A 52 -6.31 0.82 8.13
C ILE A 52 -7.40 1.36 7.19
N GLY A 53 -7.20 2.55 6.64
CA GLY A 53 -8.11 3.15 5.66
C GLY A 53 -8.29 2.28 4.41
N LEU A 54 -7.20 1.71 3.90
CA LEU A 54 -7.20 0.78 2.76
C LEU A 54 -7.94 -0.52 3.10
N ALA A 55 -7.67 -1.11 4.28
CA ALA A 55 -8.36 -2.32 4.73
C ALA A 55 -9.88 -2.11 4.83
N LYS A 56 -10.31 -0.97 5.40
CA LYS A 56 -11.72 -0.56 5.44
C LYS A 56 -12.30 -0.31 4.05
N GLY A 57 -11.54 0.31 3.15
CA GLY A 57 -11.95 0.54 1.76
C GLY A 57 -12.23 -0.76 1.01
N LEU A 58 -11.29 -1.71 1.07
CA LEU A 58 -11.45 -3.05 0.50
C LEU A 58 -12.69 -3.77 1.06
N ARG A 59 -12.92 -3.67 2.38
CA ARG A 59 -14.11 -4.24 3.02
C ARG A 59 -15.41 -3.57 2.57
N LYS A 60 -15.43 -2.24 2.46
CA LYS A 60 -16.59 -1.47 1.99
C LYS A 60 -17.02 -1.88 0.59
N VAL A 61 -16.05 -2.15 -0.29
CA VAL A 61 -16.30 -2.61 -1.66
C VAL A 61 -16.46 -4.13 -1.75
N LYS A 62 -16.51 -4.82 -0.60
CA LYS A 62 -16.71 -6.27 -0.49
C LYS A 62 -15.68 -7.07 -1.30
N ALA A 63 -14.41 -6.64 -1.24
CA ALA A 63 -13.31 -7.36 -1.86
C ALA A 63 -13.26 -8.82 -1.36
N ALA A 64 -13.13 -9.76 -2.28
CA ALA A 64 -13.10 -11.19 -1.97
C ALA A 64 -11.72 -11.68 -1.48
N PHE A 65 -10.67 -10.90 -1.74
CA PHE A 65 -9.29 -11.27 -1.46
C PHE A 65 -8.74 -10.53 -0.24
N PRO A 66 -7.86 -11.16 0.56
CA PRO A 66 -7.31 -10.55 1.76
C PRO A 66 -6.35 -9.41 1.44
N LEU A 67 -6.10 -8.56 2.43
CA LEU A 67 -5.00 -7.59 2.42
C LEU A 67 -3.80 -8.15 3.19
N VAL A 68 -2.70 -8.38 2.47
CA VAL A 68 -1.40 -8.69 3.06
C VAL A 68 -0.65 -7.38 3.32
N VAL A 69 -0.04 -7.25 4.49
CA VAL A 69 0.81 -6.09 4.82
C VAL A 69 2.22 -6.60 5.01
N ALA A 70 3.09 -6.28 4.06
CA ALA A 70 4.51 -6.51 4.17
C ALA A 70 5.10 -5.50 5.17
N VAL A 71 5.69 -5.98 6.26
CA VAL A 71 6.16 -5.14 7.37
C VAL A 71 7.66 -5.31 7.60
N LEU A 72 8.37 -4.19 7.76
CA LEU A 72 9.77 -4.21 8.20
C LEU A 72 9.89 -4.40 9.73
N PRO A 73 11.06 -4.84 10.23
CA PRO A 73 11.28 -5.05 11.67
C PRO A 73 11.12 -3.79 12.53
N ASP A 74 11.24 -2.61 11.93
CA ASP A 74 11.12 -1.30 12.60
C ASP A 74 9.67 -0.87 12.86
N VAL A 75 8.67 -1.56 12.30
CA VAL A 75 7.25 -1.27 12.56
C VAL A 75 6.91 -1.63 14.01
N PRO A 76 6.42 -0.67 14.83
CA PRO A 76 6.10 -0.90 16.23
C PRO A 76 5.08 -2.03 16.45
N VAL A 77 5.21 -2.73 17.57
CA VAL A 77 4.29 -3.80 17.98
C VAL A 77 2.84 -3.31 18.04
N GLU A 78 2.61 -2.08 18.50
CA GLU A 78 1.26 -1.51 18.54
C GLU A 78 0.65 -1.31 17.14
N HIS A 79 1.44 -0.86 16.16
CA HIS A 79 0.97 -0.75 14.78
C HIS A 79 0.63 -2.13 14.22
N ARG A 80 1.53 -3.11 14.42
CA ARG A 80 1.30 -4.52 14.01
C ARG A 80 0.01 -5.08 14.62
N ARG A 81 -0.19 -4.86 15.92
CA ARG A 81 -1.39 -5.31 16.65
C ARG A 81 -2.66 -4.73 16.05
N VAL A 82 -2.72 -3.41 15.85
CA VAL A 82 -3.91 -2.75 15.28
C VAL A 82 -4.21 -3.24 13.86
N LEU A 83 -3.19 -3.52 13.05
CA LEU A 83 -3.38 -4.07 11.70
C LEU A 83 -4.00 -5.48 11.72
N VAL A 84 -3.52 -6.35 12.61
CA VAL A 84 -4.11 -7.69 12.82
C VAL A 84 -5.54 -7.57 13.33
N GLU A 85 -5.80 -6.67 14.28
CA GLU A 85 -7.16 -6.37 14.78
C GLU A 85 -8.08 -5.88 13.66
N GLN A 86 -7.55 -5.21 12.64
CA GLN A 86 -8.27 -4.78 11.43
C GLN A 86 -8.38 -5.87 10.34
N GLY A 87 -7.97 -7.10 10.64
CA GLY A 87 -8.08 -8.26 9.75
C GLY A 87 -7.00 -8.35 8.67
N CYS A 88 -5.90 -7.57 8.80
CA CYS A 88 -4.78 -7.64 7.87
C CYS A 88 -3.92 -8.89 8.12
N LEU A 89 -3.39 -9.48 7.05
CA LEU A 89 -2.40 -10.56 7.14
C LEU A 89 -0.99 -9.96 7.14
N LEU A 90 -0.30 -9.98 8.27
CA LEU A 90 1.07 -9.46 8.34
C LEU A 90 2.07 -10.46 7.74
N ARG A 91 3.01 -9.95 6.96
CA ARG A 91 4.14 -10.70 6.43
C ARG A 91 5.43 -9.95 6.71
N ASP A 92 6.26 -10.49 7.61
CA ASP A 92 7.59 -9.93 7.86
C ASP A 92 8.47 -10.06 6.63
N ILE A 93 9.15 -8.97 6.28
CA ILE A 93 10.17 -8.91 5.23
C ILE A 93 11.41 -8.20 5.76
N GLU A 94 12.56 -8.49 5.16
CA GLU A 94 13.82 -7.84 5.51
C GLU A 94 14.08 -6.61 4.62
N PRO A 95 14.71 -5.55 5.15
CA PRO A 95 15.13 -4.41 4.34
C PRO A 95 16.00 -4.85 3.15
N VAL A 96 15.85 -4.17 2.02
CA VAL A 96 16.75 -4.32 0.88
C VAL A 96 17.84 -3.25 0.95
N SER A 97 19.09 -3.69 1.08
CA SER A 97 20.25 -2.79 1.06
C SER A 97 20.62 -2.42 -0.37
N ILE A 98 20.75 -1.12 -0.63
CA ILE A 98 21.32 -0.63 -1.90
C ILE A 98 22.84 -0.52 -1.75
N PRO A 99 23.65 -1.00 -2.70
CA PRO A 99 25.07 -0.68 -2.74
C PRO A 99 25.26 0.84 -2.77
N LEU A 100 25.97 1.39 -1.79
CA LEU A 100 26.36 2.80 -1.82
C LEU A 100 27.31 3.01 -3.01
N ILE A 101 26.84 3.67 -4.07
CA ILE A 101 27.73 4.12 -5.14
C ILE A 101 28.49 5.33 -4.60
N THR A 102 29.68 5.09 -4.08
CA THR A 102 30.67 6.13 -3.83
C THR A 102 31.13 6.69 -5.18
N THR A 103 30.47 7.75 -5.65
CA THR A 103 31.07 8.59 -6.69
C THR A 103 32.41 9.07 -6.14
N GLY A 104 33.52 8.83 -6.85
CA GLY A 104 34.90 9.12 -6.43
C GLY A 104 35.22 10.60 -6.12
N THR A 105 34.20 11.44 -6.00
CA THR A 105 34.24 12.86 -5.64
C THR A 105 33.95 13.13 -4.15
N GLY A 106 33.75 12.11 -3.32
CA GLY A 106 33.55 12.27 -1.86
C GLY A 106 32.31 13.10 -1.47
N LYS A 107 31.43 13.36 -2.44
CA LYS A 107 30.14 14.02 -2.22
C LYS A 107 29.08 12.93 -2.22
N GLU A 108 28.47 12.71 -1.07
CA GLU A 108 27.21 11.98 -0.97
C GLU A 108 26.24 12.58 -2.00
N THR A 109 25.75 11.77 -2.94
CA THR A 109 24.74 12.23 -3.90
C THR A 109 23.53 12.70 -3.10
N PRO A 110 23.10 13.97 -3.20
CA PRO A 110 22.04 14.54 -2.36
C PRO A 110 20.64 13.93 -2.59
N PHE A 111 20.53 12.90 -3.42
CA PHE A 111 19.29 12.29 -3.88
C PHE A 111 18.98 10.92 -3.27
N ILE A 112 19.92 10.28 -2.57
CA ILE A 112 19.61 9.04 -1.85
C ILE A 112 19.04 9.45 -0.48
N ARG A 113 17.78 9.90 -0.46
CA ARG A 113 17.08 10.02 0.83
C ARG A 113 17.04 8.61 1.42
N PRO A 114 17.47 8.39 2.68
CA PRO A 114 17.39 7.08 3.33
C PRO A 114 16.01 6.42 3.22
N TYR A 115 14.95 7.24 3.12
CA TYR A 115 13.58 6.80 2.86
C TYR A 115 13.37 6.11 1.50
N PHE A 116 13.94 6.63 0.41
CA PHE A 116 13.85 6.00 -0.92
C PHE A 116 14.58 4.66 -0.97
N ALA A 117 15.57 4.46 -0.10
CA ALA A 117 16.20 3.15 0.03
C ALA A 117 15.24 2.10 0.61
N LEU A 118 14.35 2.49 1.52
CA LEU A 118 13.35 1.58 2.10
C LEU A 118 12.35 1.10 1.06
N ASN A 119 12.04 1.91 0.05
CA ASN A 119 11.11 1.51 -1.00
C ASN A 119 11.61 0.32 -1.85
N TYR A 120 12.92 0.11 -1.98
CA TYR A 120 13.42 -1.11 -2.63
C TYR A 120 13.07 -2.38 -1.84
N SER A 121 12.66 -2.26 -0.57
CA SER A 121 12.12 -3.40 0.18
C SER A 121 10.80 -3.90 -0.43
N LYS A 122 10.10 -3.13 -1.27
CA LYS A 122 8.97 -3.63 -2.08
C LYS A 122 9.37 -4.77 -3.02
N LEU A 123 10.65 -4.93 -3.36
CA LEU A 123 11.10 -6.07 -4.18
C LEU A 123 10.91 -7.42 -3.47
N ARG A 124 10.86 -7.42 -2.12
CA ARG A 124 10.57 -8.59 -1.29
C ARG A 124 9.19 -9.19 -1.55
N LEU A 125 8.27 -8.42 -2.13
CA LEU A 125 6.92 -8.88 -2.44
C LEU A 125 6.91 -10.04 -3.44
N TRP A 126 7.95 -10.18 -4.28
CA TRP A 126 8.08 -11.33 -5.18
C TRP A 126 8.43 -12.64 -4.46
N GLU A 127 8.80 -12.61 -3.17
CA GLU A 127 9.01 -13.81 -2.36
C GLU A 127 7.69 -14.46 -1.91
N PHE A 128 6.55 -13.80 -2.10
CA PHE A 128 5.24 -14.27 -1.61
C PHE A 128 4.62 -15.32 -2.53
N VAL A 129 5.38 -16.37 -2.83
CA VAL A 129 5.05 -17.45 -3.79
C VAL A 129 3.90 -18.36 -3.34
N GLU A 130 3.34 -18.13 -2.16
CA GLU A 130 2.06 -18.70 -1.75
C GLU A 130 0.85 -18.11 -2.49
N TYR A 131 1.04 -16.99 -3.22
CA TYR A 131 0.06 -16.33 -4.08
C TYR A 131 0.43 -16.43 -5.56
N ASN A 132 -0.57 -16.54 -6.43
CA ASN A 132 -0.39 -16.61 -7.88
C ASN A 132 -0.33 -15.22 -8.52
N LYS A 133 -1.13 -14.29 -8.02
CA LYS A 133 -1.19 -12.91 -8.49
C LYS A 133 -1.53 -11.98 -7.34
N MET A 134 -0.87 -10.83 -7.31
CA MET A 134 -1.05 -9.84 -6.28
C MET A 134 -1.26 -8.46 -6.89
N ILE A 135 -2.10 -7.66 -6.23
CA ILE A 135 -2.28 -6.24 -6.54
C ILE A 135 -1.59 -5.44 -5.44
N TYR A 136 -0.46 -4.82 -5.78
CA TYR A 136 0.21 -3.89 -4.89
C TYR A 136 -0.53 -2.56 -4.85
N MET A 137 -0.67 -1.99 -3.65
CA MET A 137 -1.25 -0.68 -3.41
C MET A 137 -0.46 0.01 -2.29
N ASP A 138 0.05 1.22 -2.52
CA ASP A 138 0.66 2.05 -1.48
C ASP A 138 -0.35 2.35 -0.36
N ALA A 139 0.14 2.55 0.86
CA ALA A 139 -0.70 2.80 2.03
C ALA A 139 -1.46 4.14 1.98
N ASP A 140 -1.10 5.06 1.08
CA ASP A 140 -1.84 6.29 0.77
C ASP A 140 -2.75 6.17 -0.46
N ILE A 141 -3.18 4.95 -0.77
CA ILE A 141 -4.25 4.66 -1.72
C ILE A 141 -5.57 4.37 -0.99
N GLN A 142 -6.69 4.75 -1.62
CA GLN A 142 -8.02 4.33 -1.19
C GLN A 142 -8.83 3.73 -2.34
N VAL A 143 -9.59 2.69 -2.00
CA VAL A 143 -10.47 1.95 -2.92
C VAL A 143 -11.92 2.38 -2.69
N PHE A 144 -12.59 2.80 -3.75
CA PHE A 144 -13.98 3.26 -3.76
C PHE A 144 -14.94 2.33 -4.50
N GLU A 145 -14.42 1.49 -5.40
CA GLU A 145 -15.18 0.42 -6.06
C GLU A 145 -14.40 -0.90 -6.07
N ASN A 146 -15.10 -2.02 -6.19
CA ASN A 146 -14.46 -3.34 -6.24
C ASN A 146 -13.63 -3.47 -7.53
N ILE A 147 -12.39 -3.98 -7.38
CA ILE A 147 -11.43 -4.19 -8.47
C ILE A 147 -10.93 -5.63 -8.57
N ASP A 148 -11.64 -6.59 -7.97
CA ASP A 148 -11.25 -8.00 -7.92
C ASP A 148 -11.11 -8.62 -9.31
N HIS A 149 -11.87 -8.14 -10.31
CA HIS A 149 -11.76 -8.58 -11.70
C HIS A 149 -10.38 -8.31 -12.32
N LEU A 150 -9.54 -7.47 -11.71
CA LEU A 150 -8.16 -7.26 -12.15
C LEU A 150 -7.29 -8.50 -11.93
N PHE A 151 -7.66 -9.39 -11.01
CA PHE A 151 -6.95 -10.67 -10.83
C PHE A 151 -7.13 -11.62 -12.03
N ASP A 152 -8.17 -11.42 -12.84
CA ASP A 152 -8.45 -12.23 -14.04
C ASP A 152 -7.65 -11.77 -15.28
N LEU A 153 -6.86 -10.69 -15.17
CA LEU A 153 -6.00 -10.24 -16.26
C LEU A 153 -5.02 -11.35 -16.70
N PRO A 154 -4.66 -11.46 -18.00
CA PRO A 154 -3.77 -12.51 -18.47
C PRO A 154 -2.43 -12.57 -17.72
N SER A 155 -1.97 -13.78 -17.42
CA SER A 155 -0.68 -14.03 -16.75
C SER A 155 0.54 -13.74 -17.61
N GLY A 156 1.72 -13.67 -16.98
CA GLY A 156 3.00 -13.41 -17.66
C GLY A 156 3.25 -11.94 -18.01
N PHE A 157 2.49 -11.01 -17.44
CA PHE A 157 2.64 -9.58 -17.64
C PHE A 157 2.75 -8.84 -16.32
N PHE A 158 3.42 -7.69 -16.35
CA PHE A 158 3.43 -6.73 -15.25
C PHE A 158 2.47 -5.60 -15.61
N TYR A 159 1.42 -5.38 -14.83
CA TYR A 159 0.43 -4.35 -15.13
C TYR A 159 0.66 -3.12 -14.26
N GLY A 160 0.67 -1.94 -14.88
CA GLY A 160 0.83 -0.67 -14.16
C GLY A 160 -0.09 0.40 -14.72
N VAL A 161 -0.36 1.42 -13.91
CA VAL A 161 -1.07 2.62 -14.34
C VAL A 161 -0.05 3.70 -14.69
N VAL A 162 -0.27 4.41 -15.80
CA VAL A 162 0.59 5.51 -16.22
C VAL A 162 0.74 6.57 -15.11
N ASP A 163 1.96 7.09 -14.91
CA ASP A 163 2.20 8.17 -13.94
C ASP A 163 1.63 9.51 -14.40
N CYS A 164 1.55 9.70 -15.72
CA CYS A 164 1.01 10.90 -16.32
C CYS A 164 0.07 10.54 -17.48
N LEU A 165 -1.11 11.17 -17.51
CA LEU A 165 -2.11 10.94 -18.55
C LEU A 165 -1.62 11.29 -19.98
N CYS A 166 -0.55 12.08 -20.11
CA CYS A 166 0.13 12.34 -21.39
C CYS A 166 0.62 11.06 -22.08
N GLU A 167 0.94 10.00 -21.32
CA GLU A 167 1.35 8.70 -21.87
C GLU A 167 0.23 8.04 -22.69
N MET A 168 -1.03 8.42 -22.44
CA MET A 168 -2.20 7.88 -23.12
C MET A 168 -2.81 8.83 -24.15
N HIS A 169 -2.78 10.14 -23.87
CA HIS A 169 -3.50 11.14 -24.67
C HIS A 169 -2.59 12.04 -25.52
N GLY A 170 -1.27 11.82 -25.45
CA GLY A 170 -0.28 12.52 -26.28
C GLY A 170 0.16 13.88 -25.73
N GLN A 171 0.94 14.60 -26.55
CA GLN A 171 1.76 15.79 -26.27
C GLN A 171 2.54 15.71 -24.93
N PRO A 172 3.87 15.54 -24.98
CA PRO A 172 4.71 15.59 -23.78
C PRO A 172 4.47 16.89 -23.01
N CYS A 173 3.94 16.81 -21.79
CA CYS A 173 3.81 18.00 -20.95
C CYS A 173 5.15 18.28 -20.25
N PRO A 174 5.48 19.55 -19.95
CA PRO A 174 6.72 19.91 -19.23
C PRO A 174 6.88 19.23 -17.87
N GLN A 175 5.78 18.70 -17.33
CA GLN A 175 5.70 18.06 -16.02
C GLN A 175 5.87 16.53 -16.10
N LYS A 176 5.93 15.93 -17.30
CA LYS A 176 6.23 14.50 -17.46
C LYS A 176 7.63 14.25 -16.90
N LEU A 177 7.77 13.22 -16.06
CA LEU A 177 9.06 12.78 -15.56
C LEU A 177 9.93 12.34 -16.75
N ARG A 178 11.15 12.86 -16.80
CA ARG A 178 12.11 12.49 -17.85
C ARG A 178 12.72 11.15 -17.48
N TRP A 179 12.71 10.22 -18.44
CA TRP A 179 13.36 8.94 -18.27
C TRP A 179 14.86 9.12 -17.97
N PRO A 180 15.40 8.52 -16.88
CA PRO A 180 16.83 8.56 -16.59
C PRO A 180 17.59 7.75 -17.64
N HIS A 181 18.40 8.42 -18.46
CA HIS A 181 19.12 7.78 -19.57
C HIS A 181 20.10 6.69 -19.08
N GLU A 182 20.60 6.82 -17.85
CA GLU A 182 21.43 5.82 -17.17
C GLU A 182 20.73 4.46 -16.96
N LEU A 183 19.40 4.42 -16.97
CA LEU A 183 18.62 3.17 -16.91
C LEU A 183 18.40 2.53 -18.29
N GLY A 184 19.03 3.08 -19.33
CA GLY A 184 19.00 2.52 -20.68
C GLY A 184 17.71 2.86 -21.42
N ARG A 185 17.16 1.86 -22.13
CA ARG A 185 16.02 2.06 -23.03
C ARG A 185 14.74 2.43 -22.26
N GLU A 186 14.09 3.50 -22.69
CA GLU A 186 12.79 3.95 -22.13
C GLU A 186 11.71 2.85 -22.27
N PRO A 187 10.90 2.60 -21.23
CA PRO A 187 9.78 1.67 -21.32
C PRO A 187 8.69 2.18 -22.29
N PRO A 188 7.75 1.32 -22.72
CA PRO A 188 6.65 1.73 -23.60
C PRO A 188 5.77 2.86 -23.03
N PHE A 189 5.67 2.93 -21.70
CA PHE A 189 5.10 4.04 -20.94
C PHE A 189 5.71 4.03 -19.54
N TYR A 190 5.71 5.17 -18.85
CA TYR A 190 6.19 5.25 -17.48
C TYR A 190 5.03 5.07 -16.49
N PHE A 191 5.08 4.00 -15.69
CA PHE A 191 4.04 3.65 -14.73
C PHE A 191 4.34 4.20 -13.32
N ASN A 192 3.28 4.47 -12.55
CA ASN A 192 3.36 4.88 -11.16
C ASN A 192 3.52 3.67 -10.21
N GLY A 193 4.55 3.70 -9.37
CA GLY A 193 4.96 2.65 -8.45
C GLY A 193 4.05 2.43 -7.24
N GLY A 194 2.97 3.21 -7.12
CA GLY A 194 2.01 3.06 -6.03
C GLY A 194 0.94 2.01 -6.27
N MET A 195 0.69 1.62 -7.53
CA MET A 195 -0.22 0.51 -7.83
C MET A 195 0.27 -0.26 -9.05
N PHE A 196 0.41 -1.57 -8.87
CA PHE A 196 0.73 -2.49 -9.95
C PHE A 196 0.23 -3.91 -9.65
N ILE A 197 0.13 -4.73 -10.69
CA ILE A 197 -0.30 -6.13 -10.62
C ILE A 197 0.85 -6.99 -11.11
N PHE A 198 1.21 -7.98 -10.30
CA PHE A 198 2.38 -8.82 -10.54
C PHE A 198 2.13 -10.26 -10.09
N GLU A 199 3.02 -11.14 -10.52
CA GLU A 199 3.03 -12.56 -10.17
C GLU A 199 4.29 -12.82 -9.32
N PRO A 200 4.14 -13.17 -8.03
CA PRO A 200 5.27 -13.54 -7.18
C PRO A 200 6.05 -14.72 -7.78
N SER A 201 7.38 -14.64 -7.72
CA SER A 201 8.28 -15.63 -8.31
C SER A 201 9.66 -15.46 -7.71
N LEU A 202 10.20 -16.52 -7.09
CA LEU A 202 11.57 -16.51 -6.56
C LEU A 202 12.62 -16.27 -7.65
N ASN A 203 12.37 -16.74 -8.88
CA ASN A 203 13.27 -16.49 -10.00
C ASN A 203 13.29 -14.98 -10.33
N THR A 204 12.11 -14.37 -10.46
CA THR A 204 12.00 -12.94 -10.72
C THR A 204 12.56 -12.11 -9.58
N TYR A 205 12.32 -12.50 -8.32
CA TYR A 205 12.90 -11.88 -7.14
C TYR A 205 14.44 -11.90 -7.17
N ASN A 206 15.05 -13.06 -7.45
CA ASN A 206 16.50 -13.17 -7.55
C ASN A 206 17.06 -12.32 -8.70
N ASP A 207 16.35 -12.25 -9.83
CA ASP A 207 16.72 -11.39 -10.96
C ASP A 207 16.61 -9.90 -10.59
N LEU A 208 15.57 -9.51 -9.87
CA LEU A 208 15.39 -8.15 -9.37
C LEU A 208 16.57 -7.74 -8.48
N LEU A 209 16.97 -8.57 -7.51
CA LEU A 209 18.10 -8.23 -6.63
C LEU A 209 19.43 -8.19 -7.36
N ARG A 210 19.73 -9.17 -8.22
CA ARG A 210 20.96 -9.15 -9.03
C ARG A 210 21.03 -7.94 -9.96
N THR A 211 19.90 -7.53 -10.53
CA THR A 211 19.83 -6.34 -11.37
C THR A 211 20.02 -5.08 -10.53
N LEU A 212 19.42 -5.02 -9.34
CA LEU A 212 19.55 -3.89 -8.43
C LEU A 212 21.01 -3.64 -8.02
N GLU A 213 21.79 -4.70 -7.77
CA GLU A 213 23.20 -4.60 -7.39
C GLU A 213 24.06 -3.80 -8.39
N VAL A 214 23.69 -3.83 -9.67
CA VAL A 214 24.41 -3.14 -10.75
C VAL A 214 23.65 -1.94 -11.31
N THR A 215 22.47 -1.62 -10.76
CA THR A 215 21.65 -0.49 -11.21
C THR A 215 22.05 0.78 -10.48
N THR A 216 22.21 1.87 -11.23
CA THR A 216 22.47 3.18 -10.63
C THR A 216 21.20 3.67 -9.90
N PRO A 217 21.27 4.05 -8.61
CA PRO A 217 20.12 4.62 -7.91
C PRO A 217 19.63 5.89 -8.58
N THR A 218 18.31 6.06 -8.65
CA THR A 218 17.66 7.19 -9.30
C THR A 218 16.70 7.92 -8.35
N ALA A 219 16.18 9.07 -8.79
CA ALA A 219 15.37 9.95 -7.95
C ALA A 219 14.02 9.34 -7.51
N PHE A 220 13.43 8.43 -8.31
CA PHE A 220 12.17 7.75 -7.98
C PHE A 220 12.40 6.28 -7.61
N ALA A 221 13.63 5.92 -7.24
CA ALA A 221 13.98 4.67 -6.58
C ALA A 221 13.40 3.40 -7.24
N GLU A 222 12.52 2.70 -6.54
CA GLU A 222 11.93 1.45 -6.99
C GLU A 222 10.99 1.65 -8.18
N GLN A 223 10.34 2.80 -8.32
CA GLN A 223 9.46 3.08 -9.46
C GLN A 223 10.27 3.10 -10.76
N ASP A 224 11.37 3.84 -10.79
CA ASP A 224 12.28 3.87 -11.95
C ASP A 224 12.85 2.48 -12.23
N PHE A 225 13.31 1.79 -11.18
CA PHE A 225 13.87 0.46 -11.28
C PHE A 225 12.89 -0.56 -11.85
N LEU A 226 11.65 -0.59 -11.37
CA LEU A 226 10.63 -1.51 -11.85
C LEU A 226 10.20 -1.17 -13.28
N ASN A 227 10.12 0.12 -13.64
CA ASN A 227 9.89 0.56 -15.02
C ASN A 227 10.99 0.04 -15.97
N MET A 228 12.25 0.10 -15.55
CA MET A 228 13.39 -0.44 -16.32
C MET A 228 13.32 -1.97 -16.42
N PHE A 229 13.11 -2.64 -15.31
CA PHE A 229 13.19 -4.10 -15.19
C PHE A 229 12.05 -4.80 -15.95
N PHE A 230 10.81 -4.33 -15.78
CA PHE A 230 9.62 -4.96 -16.35
C PHE A 230 9.24 -4.44 -17.75
N ARG A 231 10.04 -3.54 -18.34
CA ARG A 231 9.72 -2.84 -19.61
C ARG A 231 9.22 -3.74 -20.74
N ASP A 232 9.74 -4.97 -20.85
CA ASP A 232 9.46 -5.87 -21.97
C ASP A 232 8.14 -6.65 -21.79
N ILE A 233 7.60 -6.68 -20.57
CA ILE A 233 6.32 -7.34 -20.23
C ILE A 233 5.30 -6.38 -19.60
N LEU A 234 5.60 -5.07 -19.61
CA LEU A 234 4.78 -4.03 -19.03
C LEU A 234 3.50 -3.80 -19.86
N LYS A 235 2.34 -3.78 -19.20
CA LYS A 235 1.04 -3.51 -19.81
C LYS A 235 0.28 -2.41 -19.05
N PRO A 236 -0.33 -1.45 -19.76
CA PRO A 236 -1.08 -0.39 -19.09
C PRO A 236 -2.45 -0.92 -18.63
N ILE A 237 -2.92 -0.44 -17.49
CA ILE A 237 -4.33 -0.51 -17.09
C ILE A 237 -4.91 0.91 -16.95
N PRO A 238 -6.24 1.09 -17.09
CA PRO A 238 -6.86 2.40 -17.07
C PRO A 238 -6.54 3.25 -15.82
N PRO A 239 -6.37 4.59 -15.96
CA PRO A 239 -6.07 5.50 -14.84
C PRO A 239 -7.09 5.49 -13.70
N ILE A 240 -8.33 5.03 -13.96
CA ILE A 240 -9.36 4.88 -12.92
C ILE A 240 -8.97 3.87 -11.83
N TYR A 241 -7.98 3.00 -12.06
CA TYR A 241 -7.46 2.02 -11.10
C TYR A 241 -6.28 2.54 -10.27
N ASN A 242 -5.79 3.75 -10.54
CA ASN A 242 -4.81 4.47 -9.72
C ASN A 242 -4.88 5.96 -10.11
N LEU A 243 -5.94 6.65 -9.72
CA LEU A 243 -6.05 8.08 -10.02
C LEU A 243 -5.15 8.86 -9.06
N LEU A 244 -3.97 9.26 -9.56
CA LEU A 244 -3.09 10.17 -8.86
C LEU A 244 -3.78 11.52 -8.70
N VAL A 245 -3.92 12.00 -7.46
CA VAL A 245 -4.61 13.29 -7.19
C VAL A 245 -3.99 14.47 -7.94
N ALA A 246 -2.70 14.38 -8.30
CA ALA A 246 -2.03 15.39 -9.13
C ALA A 246 -2.68 15.61 -10.50
N MET A 247 -3.35 14.60 -11.04
CA MET A 247 -4.00 14.70 -12.34
C MET A 247 -5.18 15.69 -12.33
N LEU A 248 -5.75 16.00 -11.16
CA LEU A 248 -6.88 16.93 -11.03
C LEU A 248 -6.53 18.38 -11.42
N TRP A 249 -5.27 18.77 -11.32
CA TRP A 249 -4.83 20.10 -11.75
C TRP A 249 -3.81 20.05 -12.89
N ARG A 250 -3.07 18.95 -13.06
CA ARG A 250 -2.15 18.79 -14.20
C ARG A 250 -2.89 18.50 -15.51
N HIS A 251 -3.92 17.66 -15.46
CA HIS A 251 -4.65 17.18 -16.64
C HIS A 251 -6.17 17.08 -16.38
N PRO A 252 -6.84 18.12 -15.85
CA PRO A 252 -8.25 18.06 -15.46
C PRO A 252 -9.17 17.61 -16.61
N GLN A 253 -8.83 17.95 -17.85
CA GLN A 253 -9.62 17.61 -19.04
C GLN A 253 -9.69 16.11 -19.35
N TRP A 254 -8.80 15.30 -18.76
CA TRP A 254 -8.74 13.85 -18.96
C TRP A 254 -9.15 13.07 -17.71
N VAL A 255 -9.48 13.76 -16.61
CA VAL A 255 -9.92 13.09 -15.39
C VAL A 255 -11.43 12.94 -15.40
N GLU A 256 -11.88 11.69 -15.39
CA GLU A 256 -13.28 11.32 -15.17
C GLU A 256 -13.48 10.92 -13.70
N MET A 257 -13.64 11.92 -12.82
CA MET A 257 -13.72 11.72 -11.37
C MET A 257 -14.78 10.70 -10.93
N ASP A 258 -15.94 10.71 -11.57
CA ASP A 258 -17.05 9.81 -11.23
C ASP A 258 -16.80 8.36 -11.62
N LYS A 259 -15.78 8.09 -12.45
CA LYS A 259 -15.36 6.73 -12.84
C LYS A 259 -14.16 6.22 -12.02
N ALA A 260 -13.56 7.07 -11.18
CA ALA A 260 -12.38 6.70 -10.42
C ALA A 260 -12.71 5.64 -9.37
N LYS A 261 -12.13 4.45 -9.52
CA LYS A 261 -12.31 3.31 -8.61
C LYS A 261 -11.31 3.31 -7.46
N VAL A 262 -10.12 3.84 -7.74
CA VAL A 262 -9.00 3.89 -6.81
C VAL A 262 -8.35 5.27 -6.93
N VAL A 263 -8.06 5.89 -5.79
CA VAL A 263 -7.43 7.22 -5.71
C VAL A 263 -6.15 7.13 -4.90
N HIS A 264 -5.10 7.77 -5.40
CA HIS A 264 -3.77 7.76 -4.80
C HIS A 264 -3.39 9.17 -4.34
N TYR A 265 -3.25 9.34 -3.02
CA TYR A 265 -2.96 10.60 -2.34
C TYR A 265 -1.44 10.88 -2.33
N CYS A 266 -0.83 10.81 -3.51
CA CYS A 266 0.61 10.72 -3.75
C CYS A 266 1.40 12.05 -3.72
N VAL A 267 0.81 13.17 -3.28
CA VAL A 267 1.50 14.48 -3.23
C VAL A 267 1.67 14.99 -1.79
N ALA A 268 2.50 16.01 -1.60
CA ALA A 268 2.63 16.66 -0.30
C ALA A 268 1.28 17.26 0.13
N GLY A 269 0.91 17.09 1.41
CA GLY A 269 -0.35 17.58 1.96
C GLY A 269 -1.60 16.78 1.61
N SER A 270 -1.59 15.91 0.60
CA SER A 270 -2.80 15.17 0.19
C SER A 270 -3.16 13.99 1.09
N LYS A 271 -2.24 13.54 1.95
CA LYS A 271 -2.45 12.39 2.83
C LYS A 271 -3.65 12.69 3.75
N PRO A 272 -4.77 11.96 3.68
CA PRO A 272 -6.00 12.37 4.35
C PRO A 272 -5.87 12.55 5.87
N TRP A 273 -5.04 11.74 6.53
CA TRP A 273 -4.77 11.79 7.97
C TRP A 273 -3.82 12.93 8.41
N LYS A 274 -3.14 13.57 7.46
CA LYS A 274 -2.25 14.73 7.65
C LYS A 274 -2.78 15.99 6.94
N TYR A 275 -3.98 15.93 6.37
CA TYR A 275 -4.51 16.97 5.51
C TYR A 275 -4.78 18.27 6.30
N THR A 276 -4.13 19.36 5.89
CA THR A 276 -4.33 20.69 6.49
C THR A 276 -5.05 21.67 5.56
N GLY A 277 -5.09 21.37 4.25
CA GLY A 277 -5.62 22.26 3.22
C GLY A 277 -4.73 23.47 2.89
N LYS A 278 -3.50 23.53 3.42
CA LYS A 278 -2.60 24.69 3.27
C LYS A 278 -1.54 24.50 2.19
N GLU A 279 -1.18 23.26 1.88
CA GLU A 279 -0.20 22.93 0.85
C GLU A 279 -0.74 23.25 -0.55
N GLU A 280 0.15 23.31 -1.53
CA GLU A 280 -0.19 23.66 -2.91
C GLU A 280 -1.30 22.76 -3.47
N ASN A 281 -2.33 23.36 -4.07
CA ASN A 281 -3.51 22.68 -4.63
C ASN A 281 -4.40 21.95 -3.59
N MET A 282 -4.09 22.02 -2.29
CA MET A 282 -4.88 21.32 -1.27
C MET A 282 -6.16 22.06 -0.89
N ASP A 283 -6.29 23.34 -1.23
CA ASP A 283 -7.49 24.15 -0.96
C ASP A 283 -8.64 23.88 -1.95
N ARG A 284 -8.38 23.13 -3.03
CA ARG A 284 -9.36 22.80 -4.07
C ARG A 284 -10.55 22.01 -3.53
N SER A 285 -11.73 22.23 -4.13
CA SER A 285 -12.97 21.55 -3.72
C SER A 285 -12.96 20.05 -3.99
N ASP A 286 -12.35 19.62 -5.09
CA ASP A 286 -12.22 18.20 -5.46
C ASP A 286 -11.33 17.43 -4.48
N ILE A 287 -10.22 18.03 -4.03
CA ILE A 287 -9.35 17.46 -3.00
C ILE A 287 -10.07 17.37 -1.65
N LYS A 288 -10.74 18.44 -1.21
CA LYS A 288 -11.54 18.44 0.03
C LYS A 288 -12.60 17.33 0.01
N MET A 289 -13.27 17.15 -1.13
CA MET A 289 -14.23 16.07 -1.32
C MET A 289 -13.58 14.69 -1.19
N LEU A 290 -12.44 14.45 -1.83
CA LEU A 290 -11.73 13.17 -1.75
C LEU A 290 -11.26 12.86 -0.33
N VAL A 291 -10.66 13.84 0.35
CA VAL A 291 -10.24 13.70 1.76
C VAL A 291 -11.46 13.38 2.65
N LYS A 292 -12.59 14.05 2.44
CA LYS A 292 -13.83 13.72 3.15
C LYS A 292 -14.27 12.28 2.86
N LYS A 293 -14.29 11.84 1.60
CA LYS A 293 -14.65 10.46 1.23
C LYS A 293 -13.73 9.44 1.91
N TRP A 294 -12.44 9.76 2.07
CA TRP A 294 -11.50 8.90 2.82
C TRP A 294 -11.87 8.81 4.30
N TRP A 295 -12.13 9.95 4.95
CA TRP A 295 -12.54 9.98 6.36
C TRP A 295 -13.89 9.31 6.60
N ASP A 296 -14.85 9.46 5.67
CA ASP A 296 -16.13 8.76 5.72
C ASP A 296 -15.95 7.22 5.73
N ILE A 297 -14.87 6.68 5.15
CA ILE A 297 -14.52 5.25 5.22
C ILE A 297 -13.75 4.95 6.51
N TYR A 298 -12.72 5.73 6.81
CA TYR A 298 -11.83 5.47 7.95
C TYR A 298 -12.58 5.50 9.29
N SER A 299 -13.49 6.47 9.45
CA SER A 299 -14.28 6.68 10.67
C SER A 299 -15.54 5.82 10.77
N ASP A 300 -15.86 5.03 9.74
CA ASP A 300 -17.01 4.12 9.78
C ASP A 300 -16.64 2.87 10.61
N GLU A 301 -17.21 2.77 11.81
CA GLU A 301 -17.02 1.64 12.72
C GLU A 301 -17.70 0.36 12.21
N SER A 302 -18.72 0.46 11.35
CA SER A 302 -19.33 -0.73 10.73
C SER A 302 -18.38 -1.44 9.77
N LEU A 303 -17.32 -0.74 9.34
CA LEU A 303 -16.23 -1.29 8.56
C LEU A 303 -15.08 -1.81 9.42
N ASP A 304 -15.12 -1.77 10.75
CA ASP A 304 -14.10 -2.43 11.56
C ASP A 304 -14.19 -3.96 11.41
N PHE A 305 -13.05 -4.64 11.57
CA PHE A 305 -13.01 -6.10 11.50
C PHE A 305 -13.48 -6.71 12.81
N TYR A 306 -14.51 -7.56 12.74
CA TYR A 306 -15.00 -8.30 13.89
C TYR A 306 -14.99 -9.80 13.58
N ILE A 307 -14.36 -10.59 14.46
CA ILE A 307 -14.48 -12.04 14.44
C ILE A 307 -15.81 -12.37 15.11
N SER A 308 -16.77 -12.93 14.35
CA SER A 308 -18.00 -13.42 14.98
C SER A 308 -17.68 -14.68 15.82
N ASN A 309 -18.38 -14.85 16.94
CA ASN A 309 -18.16 -15.95 17.89
C ASN A 309 -18.34 -17.36 17.29
N ASP A 310 -18.87 -17.46 16.07
CA ASP A 310 -19.12 -18.73 15.37
C ASP A 310 -18.00 -19.09 14.37
N GLY A 311 -16.88 -18.37 14.37
CA GLY A 311 -15.74 -18.64 13.46
C GLY A 311 -16.00 -18.26 12.00
N HIS A 312 -17.13 -17.62 11.70
CA HIS A 312 -17.46 -17.07 10.39
C HIS A 312 -16.99 -15.61 10.28
N ILE A 313 -16.29 -15.29 9.18
CA ILE A 313 -15.97 -13.91 8.80
C ILE A 313 -17.29 -13.24 8.37
N ASN A 314 -17.79 -12.31 9.17
CA ASN A 314 -19.02 -11.59 8.83
C ASN A 314 -18.70 -10.46 7.83
N ASN A 315 -19.16 -10.61 6.58
CA ASN A 315 -19.25 -9.52 5.60
C ASN A 315 -20.58 -8.76 5.74
N ASN A 316 -21.02 -8.48 6.98
CA ASN A 316 -22.32 -7.84 7.22
C ASN A 316 -22.19 -6.32 7.20
N VAL A 317 -22.50 -5.75 6.03
CA VAL A 317 -23.12 -4.43 5.95
C VAL A 317 -24.59 -4.63 6.31
N SER A 318 -25.02 -4.21 7.49
CA SER A 318 -26.45 -4.14 7.80
C SER A 318 -27.01 -2.87 7.19
N ASP A 319 -27.86 -3.03 6.18
CA ASP A 319 -28.85 -2.03 5.80
C ASP A 319 -29.66 -1.61 7.04
N GLY A 320 -29.71 -0.30 7.29
CA GLY A 320 -30.83 0.41 7.91
C GLY A 320 -31.35 -0.06 9.28
N VAL A 321 -31.28 0.88 10.22
CA VAL A 321 -32.19 1.09 11.38
C VAL A 321 -31.83 0.37 12.69
N GLY A 322 -31.40 1.19 13.66
CA GLY A 322 -31.68 0.99 15.10
C GLY A 322 -30.53 0.45 15.94
N VAL A 323 -29.59 1.30 16.36
CA VAL A 323 -28.68 0.97 17.47
C VAL A 323 -29.24 1.54 18.76
N ALA A 324 -29.73 0.63 19.61
CA ALA A 324 -30.10 0.91 20.98
C ALA A 324 -28.85 1.12 21.85
N GLU A 325 -28.87 2.18 22.65
CA GLU A 325 -27.85 2.54 23.63
C GLU A 325 -27.59 1.40 24.63
N ARG A 326 -26.31 1.10 24.88
CA ARG A 326 -25.86 0.57 26.18
C ARG A 326 -24.56 1.23 26.61
N HIS A 327 -24.71 2.13 27.58
CA HIS A 327 -23.64 2.66 28.40
C HIS A 327 -22.92 1.58 29.20
N SER A 328 -21.59 1.63 29.27
CA SER A 328 -20.86 1.21 30.47
C SER A 328 -19.72 2.19 30.76
N LYS A 329 -19.88 2.90 31.87
CA LYS A 329 -18.92 3.79 32.52
C LYS A 329 -17.70 3.00 32.99
N LEU A 330 -16.49 3.52 32.80
CA LEU A 330 -15.38 3.28 33.74
C LEU A 330 -14.41 4.49 33.80
N GLY A 331 -14.47 5.19 34.94
CA GLY A 331 -13.43 5.94 35.65
C GLY A 331 -12.37 6.76 34.91
N LYS A 332 -12.55 8.09 34.87
CA LYS A 332 -11.45 9.07 34.78
C LYS A 332 -10.76 9.21 36.14
N LYS A 333 -9.42 9.11 36.17
CA LYS A 333 -8.58 9.70 37.22
C LYS A 333 -7.52 10.58 36.58
N THR A 334 -7.64 11.88 36.83
CA THR A 334 -6.71 12.94 36.45
C THR A 334 -5.57 12.99 37.47
N ILE A 335 -4.33 13.11 37.01
CA ILE A 335 -3.24 13.72 37.79
C ILE A 335 -2.55 14.73 36.87
N SER A 336 -2.55 15.98 37.32
CA SER A 336 -1.87 17.14 36.73
C SER A 336 -0.44 17.25 37.21
N GLY A 337 0.48 17.69 36.35
CA GLY A 337 1.66 18.45 36.81
C GLY A 337 2.90 18.38 35.91
N ALA A 338 3.30 19.57 35.46
CA ALA A 338 4.63 20.00 34.97
C ALA A 338 4.95 19.85 33.47
N GLU A 339 4.93 21.00 32.78
CA GLU A 339 5.61 21.25 31.50
C GLU A 339 7.15 21.25 31.67
N PRO A 340 7.87 21.01 30.57
CA PRO A 340 8.91 21.96 30.19
C PRO A 340 8.77 22.44 28.75
N LEU A 341 8.96 23.75 28.56
CA LEU A 341 9.20 24.41 27.29
C LEU A 341 10.34 23.73 26.53
N VAL A 342 10.09 23.34 25.28
CA VAL A 342 11.14 23.16 24.26
C VAL A 342 10.66 23.82 22.97
N GLN A 343 11.34 24.89 22.58
CA GLN A 343 11.21 25.50 21.25
C GLN A 343 11.75 24.52 20.21
N TYR A 344 10.90 24.08 19.28
CA TYR A 344 11.33 23.38 18.07
C TYR A 344 11.18 24.29 16.86
N ILE A 345 12.31 24.48 16.16
CA ILE A 345 12.37 25.07 14.83
C ILE A 345 11.78 24.06 13.85
N SER A 346 10.84 24.53 13.03
CA SER A 346 10.06 23.76 12.06
C SER A 346 10.92 23.17 10.93
N ALA A 347 10.81 21.86 10.67
CA ALA A 347 11.18 21.26 9.39
C ALA A 347 10.38 19.97 9.06
N SER A 348 9.49 20.11 8.07
CA SER A 348 9.07 19.12 7.05
C SER A 348 8.94 17.64 7.43
N SER A 349 7.73 17.25 7.84
CA SER A 349 7.24 15.88 8.03
C SER A 349 7.06 15.08 6.73
N ALA A 350 7.61 13.86 6.67
CA ALA A 350 7.09 12.74 5.84
C ALA A 350 7.69 11.38 6.26
N ALA A 351 7.14 10.81 7.33
CA ALA A 351 6.60 9.44 7.48
C ALA A 351 5.56 9.52 8.62
#